data_AF-A0A9D6RJG5-F1
#
_entry.id   AF-A0A9D6RJG5-F1
#
_cell.length_a   1.000
_cell.length_b   1.000
_cell.length_c   1.000
_cell.angle_alpha   90.00
_cell.angle_beta   90.00
_cell.angle_gamma   90.00
#
_symmetry.space_group_name_H-M   'P 1'
#
loop_
_entity.id
_entity.type
_entity.pdbx_description
1 polymer ?
#
loop_
_entity_poly.entity_id
_entity_poly.type
_entity_poly.pdbx_seq_one_letter_code
_entity_poly.pdbx_strand_id
1 'polypeptide(L)'
;MALDRFERNTQGLEERIVPLLTGEHFLEALNELEIAGVKFSVSGGLLHWEAPDGLVSERLRRTIEQRSRQLNVVVRLSAVSVNRWWGTRLHQASRAGDLPEMERLIANGAQPDTQNKYGHTAMHLAVGNGHLQAAELLLARGASLDLADLDGRTPLHVAVETGSLQMVAWLLSHGAAVNRGDHFGLTPLCAAKAAGKPQIEMVLQQHGALIVDPEVPAGDQRFLQFMLKVLAQYGQELKAHSVRVADISRWLANHVRLPFADCVEVRFGALLHDVGKMMLPDDIFNLADDEVSPQHQEVLMEHPIAGYDALGSDELNCPDGIRSVVLYHHEKWDGTGFPEGLKGADIPISAQIVGLADYYDHLVVERSYDPAVPPEQALEKLKSLAGTYFDPELVQAFGQVLDEIRVYGP
;
A
#
# COMPACT_ATOMS: atom_id res chain seq x y z
N MET A 1 -36.22 7.43 -10.91
CA MET A 1 -34.76 7.55 -11.19
C MET A 1 -34.16 6.27 -11.75
N ALA A 2 -34.32 5.09 -11.14
CA ALA A 2 -33.76 3.84 -11.68
C ALA A 2 -34.42 3.37 -12.99
N LEU A 3 -35.76 3.42 -13.09
CA LEU A 3 -36.50 3.07 -14.31
C LEU A 3 -36.12 3.96 -15.50
N ASP A 4 -36.00 5.27 -15.24
CA ASP A 4 -35.66 6.29 -16.21
C ASP A 4 -34.17 6.25 -16.64
N ARG A 5 -33.29 5.64 -15.84
CA ARG A 5 -31.90 5.33 -16.20
C ARG A 5 -31.81 4.04 -17.01
N PHE A 6 -32.63 3.04 -16.66
CA PHE A 6 -32.75 1.79 -17.40
C PHE A 6 -33.30 2.05 -18.81
N GLU A 7 -34.44 2.73 -18.94
CA GLU A 7 -35.03 3.06 -20.24
C GLU A 7 -34.08 3.85 -21.15
N ARG A 8 -33.33 4.82 -20.58
CA ARG A 8 -32.30 5.57 -21.32
C ARG A 8 -31.11 4.70 -21.75
N ASN A 9 -30.70 3.74 -20.94
CA ASN A 9 -29.58 2.84 -21.25
C ASN A 9 -29.97 1.73 -22.24
N THR A 10 -31.25 1.34 -22.27
CA THR A 10 -31.75 0.24 -23.12
C THR A 10 -32.27 0.71 -24.49
N GLN A 11 -32.62 2.00 -24.63
CA GLN A 11 -33.07 2.54 -25.91
C GLN A 11 -31.94 2.54 -26.95
N GLY A 12 -32.18 1.93 -28.12
CA GLY A 12 -31.19 1.86 -29.19
C GLY A 12 -29.99 0.95 -28.91
N LEU A 13 -30.11 0.02 -27.96
CA LEU A 13 -29.02 -0.87 -27.55
C LEU A 13 -28.51 -1.72 -28.72
N GLU A 14 -29.40 -2.30 -29.52
CA GLU A 14 -29.01 -3.10 -30.68
C GLU A 14 -28.21 -2.28 -31.69
N GLU A 15 -28.66 -1.06 -32.00
CA GLU A 15 -28.02 -0.15 -32.94
C GLU A 15 -26.62 0.29 -32.48
N ARG A 16 -26.36 0.30 -31.16
CA ARG A 16 -25.02 0.56 -30.61
C ARG A 16 -24.14 -0.69 -30.61
N ILE A 17 -24.66 -1.83 -30.15
CA ILE A 17 -23.86 -3.04 -29.90
C ILE A 17 -23.52 -3.78 -31.19
N VAL A 18 -24.47 -3.93 -32.12
CA VAL A 18 -24.24 -4.75 -33.33
C VAL A 18 -23.05 -4.23 -34.14
N PRO A 19 -22.92 -2.90 -34.41
CA PRO A 19 -21.74 -2.37 -35.09
C PRO A 19 -20.44 -2.69 -34.35
N LEU A 20 -20.39 -2.55 -33.02
CA LEU A 20 -19.21 -2.83 -32.22
C LEU A 20 -18.78 -4.30 -32.32
N LEU A 21 -19.73 -5.23 -32.18
CA LEU A 21 -19.47 -6.67 -32.32
C LEU A 21 -19.06 -7.07 -33.74
N THR A 22 -19.58 -6.38 -34.76
CA THR A 22 -19.18 -6.63 -36.15
C THR A 22 -17.84 -6.00 -36.52
N GLY A 23 -17.50 -4.86 -35.93
CA GLY A 23 -16.26 -4.11 -36.12
C GLY A 23 -15.14 -4.51 -35.16
N GLU A 24 -15.31 -5.62 -34.42
CA GLU A 24 -14.31 -6.17 -33.49
C GLU A 24 -13.97 -5.30 -32.27
N HIS A 25 -14.83 -4.35 -31.93
CA HIS A 25 -14.77 -3.53 -30.71
C HIS A 25 -15.43 -4.25 -29.53
N PHE A 26 -14.87 -5.40 -29.15
CA PHE A 26 -15.49 -6.33 -28.21
C PHE A 26 -15.52 -5.84 -26.77
N LEU A 27 -14.56 -5.02 -26.33
CA LEU A 27 -14.52 -4.50 -24.96
C LEU A 27 -15.59 -3.42 -24.75
N GLU A 28 -15.72 -2.52 -25.72
CA GLU A 28 -16.78 -1.50 -25.74
C GLU A 28 -18.16 -2.17 -25.80
N ALA A 29 -18.32 -3.18 -26.65
CA ALA A 29 -19.55 -3.96 -26.71
C ALA A 29 -19.86 -4.65 -25.38
N LEU A 30 -18.86 -5.28 -24.74
CA LEU A 30 -19.03 -5.92 -23.44
C LEU A 30 -19.46 -4.91 -22.37
N ASN A 31 -18.81 -3.74 -22.31
CA ASN A 31 -19.13 -2.70 -21.33
C ASN A 31 -20.58 -2.19 -21.50
N GLU A 32 -20.99 -1.89 -22.73
CA GLU A 32 -22.36 -1.44 -23.00
C GLU A 32 -23.40 -2.54 -22.68
N LEU A 33 -23.09 -3.81 -22.97
CA LEU A 33 -23.95 -4.94 -22.61
C LEU A 33 -24.07 -5.09 -21.08
N GLU A 34 -22.95 -5.00 -20.34
CA GLU A 34 -22.96 -5.06 -18.86
C GLU A 34 -23.71 -3.85 -18.25
N ILE A 35 -23.54 -2.63 -18.80
CA ILE A 35 -24.30 -1.43 -18.39
C ILE A 35 -25.80 -1.60 -18.61
N ALA A 36 -26.19 -2.29 -19.69
CA ALA A 36 -27.59 -2.62 -19.97
C ALA A 36 -28.14 -3.75 -19.08
N GLY A 37 -27.29 -4.39 -18.27
CA GLY A 37 -27.66 -5.45 -17.34
C GLY A 37 -27.49 -6.87 -17.90
N VAL A 38 -26.80 -7.03 -19.04
CA VAL A 38 -26.40 -8.35 -19.54
C VAL A 38 -25.23 -8.86 -18.72
N LYS A 39 -25.37 -10.03 -18.10
CA LYS A 39 -24.32 -10.63 -17.28
C LYS A 39 -23.66 -11.76 -18.04
N PHE A 40 -22.33 -11.71 -18.12
CA PHE A 40 -21.52 -12.76 -18.76
C PHE A 40 -20.79 -13.60 -17.72
N SER A 41 -20.82 -14.92 -17.92
CA SER A 41 -20.06 -15.89 -17.13
C SER A 41 -19.36 -16.90 -18.03
N VAL A 42 -18.23 -17.44 -17.59
CA VAL A 42 -17.48 -18.46 -18.32
C VAL A 42 -17.46 -19.74 -17.49
N SER A 43 -17.93 -20.84 -18.07
CA SER A 43 -17.94 -22.15 -17.41
C SER A 43 -17.59 -23.25 -18.41
N GLY A 44 -16.74 -24.21 -18.02
CA GLY A 44 -16.28 -25.27 -18.94
C GLY A 44 -15.59 -24.76 -20.21
N GLY A 45 -15.05 -23.53 -20.19
CA GLY A 45 -14.45 -22.88 -21.37
C GLY A 45 -15.46 -22.20 -22.30
N LEU A 46 -16.77 -22.30 -22.04
CA LEU A 46 -17.83 -21.71 -22.84
C LEU A 46 -18.33 -20.40 -22.22
N LEU A 47 -18.71 -19.46 -23.08
CA LEU A 47 -19.33 -18.20 -22.65
C LEU A 47 -20.83 -18.43 -22.48
N HIS A 48 -21.32 -18.08 -21.30
CA HIS A 48 -22.73 -18.00 -20.96
C HIS A 48 -23.09 -16.55 -20.69
N TRP A 49 -24.34 -16.21 -20.96
CA TRP A 49 -24.85 -14.89 -20.63
C TRP A 49 -26.34 -14.92 -20.36
N GLU A 50 -26.76 -14.02 -19.48
CA GLU A 50 -28.16 -13.78 -19.14
C GLU A 50 -28.48 -12.30 -19.32
N ALA A 51 -29.71 -12.00 -19.71
CA ALA A 51 -30.18 -10.63 -19.91
C ALA A 51 -31.62 -10.52 -19.40
N PRO A 52 -32.03 -9.33 -18.90
CA PRO A 52 -33.43 -9.03 -18.64
C PRO A 52 -34.34 -9.37 -19.82
N ASP A 53 -35.54 -9.86 -19.52
CA ASP A 53 -36.52 -10.22 -20.55
C ASP A 53 -36.83 -9.04 -21.48
N GLY A 54 -36.83 -9.31 -22.78
CA GLY A 54 -37.10 -8.29 -23.81
C GLY A 54 -35.95 -7.32 -24.10
N LEU A 55 -34.83 -7.38 -23.36
CA LEU A 55 -33.67 -6.50 -23.59
C LEU A 55 -32.94 -6.82 -24.89
N VAL A 56 -32.78 -8.12 -25.18
CA VAL A 56 -31.96 -8.60 -26.30
C VAL A 56 -32.84 -9.16 -27.41
N SER A 57 -32.85 -8.48 -28.56
CA SER A 57 -33.56 -8.93 -29.77
C SER A 57 -32.94 -10.22 -30.34
N GLU A 58 -33.69 -10.92 -31.19
CA GLU A 58 -33.20 -12.11 -31.90
C GLU A 58 -31.95 -11.80 -32.76
N ARG A 59 -31.89 -10.61 -33.36
CA ARG A 59 -30.72 -10.19 -34.16
C ARG A 59 -29.49 -9.97 -33.28
N LEU A 60 -29.65 -9.28 -32.15
CA LEU A 60 -28.55 -9.06 -31.21
C LEU A 60 -28.08 -10.38 -30.60
N ARG A 61 -29.01 -11.26 -30.20
CA ARG A 61 -28.74 -12.61 -29.69
C ARG A 61 -27.85 -13.40 -30.65
N ARG A 62 -28.24 -13.49 -31.94
CA ARG A 62 -27.43 -14.17 -32.96
C ARG A 62 -26.04 -13.57 -33.12
N THR A 63 -25.93 -12.23 -33.02
CA THR A 63 -24.64 -11.54 -33.14
C THR A 63 -23.73 -11.88 -31.95
N ILE A 64 -24.26 -11.89 -30.73
CA ILE A 64 -23.53 -12.31 -29.52
C ILE A 64 -23.06 -13.77 -29.66
N GLU A 65 -23.94 -14.66 -30.12
CA GLU A 65 -23.63 -16.08 -30.31
C GLU A 65 -22.53 -16.30 -31.37
N GLN A 66 -22.59 -15.60 -32.51
CA GLN A 66 -21.56 -15.65 -33.56
C GLN A 66 -20.20 -15.15 -33.08
N ARG A 67 -20.18 -14.21 -32.13
CA ARG A 67 -18.97 -13.61 -31.56
C ARG A 67 -18.59 -14.18 -30.18
N SER A 68 -19.23 -15.29 -29.77
CA SER A 68 -19.09 -15.88 -28.44
C SER A 68 -17.64 -16.22 -28.09
N ARG A 69 -16.82 -16.68 -29.07
CA ARG A 69 -15.40 -16.98 -28.84
C ARG A 69 -14.59 -15.73 -28.49
N GLN A 70 -14.78 -14.65 -29.24
CA GLN A 70 -14.08 -13.38 -29.00
C GLN A 70 -14.55 -12.76 -27.67
N LEU A 71 -15.86 -12.77 -27.42
CA LEU A 71 -16.42 -12.29 -26.15
C LEU A 71 -15.92 -13.09 -24.95
N ASN A 72 -15.73 -14.41 -25.07
CA ASN A 72 -15.14 -15.24 -24.01
C ASN A 72 -13.75 -14.74 -23.60
N VAL A 73 -12.88 -14.47 -24.58
CA VAL A 73 -11.55 -13.93 -24.33
C VAL A 73 -11.64 -12.58 -23.62
N VAL A 74 -12.49 -11.67 -24.11
CA VAL A 74 -12.62 -10.33 -23.53
C VAL A 74 -13.22 -10.36 -22.12
N VAL A 75 -14.19 -11.23 -21.84
CA VAL A 75 -14.75 -11.42 -20.49
C VAL A 75 -13.69 -11.90 -19.51
N ARG A 76 -12.85 -12.87 -19.92
CA ARG A 76 -11.73 -13.35 -19.10
C ARG A 76 -10.69 -12.25 -18.86
N LEU A 77 -10.31 -11.52 -19.90
CA LEU A 77 -9.37 -10.40 -19.79
C LEU A 77 -9.90 -9.28 -18.89
N SER A 78 -11.20 -8.95 -19.00
CA SER A 78 -11.85 -7.96 -18.14
C SER A 78 -11.82 -8.37 -16.66
N ALA A 79 -12.02 -9.65 -16.35
CA ALA A 79 -12.00 -10.17 -14.98
C ALA A 79 -10.62 -10.04 -14.30
N VAL A 80 -9.53 -10.09 -15.07
CA VAL A 80 -8.15 -9.93 -14.57
C VAL A 80 -7.57 -8.53 -14.81
N SER A 81 -8.31 -7.66 -15.49
CA SER A 81 -7.87 -6.28 -15.73
C SER A 81 -7.77 -5.51 -14.42
N VAL A 82 -6.85 -4.54 -14.39
CA VAL A 82 -6.58 -3.72 -13.23
C VAL A 82 -6.78 -2.23 -13.52
N ASN A 83 -7.23 -1.49 -12.52
CA ASN A 83 -7.28 -0.03 -12.56
C ASN A 83 -5.91 0.60 -12.21
N ARG A 84 -5.82 1.93 -12.12
CA ARG A 84 -4.59 2.67 -11.78
C ARG A 84 -3.93 2.25 -10.45
N TRP A 85 -4.70 1.63 -9.56
CA TRP A 85 -4.27 1.13 -8.25
C TRP A 85 -3.93 -0.36 -8.26
N TRP A 86 -3.82 -0.96 -9.45
CA TRP A 86 -3.69 -2.40 -9.66
C TRP A 86 -4.86 -3.20 -9.07
N GLY A 87 -5.97 -2.54 -8.74
CA GLY A 87 -7.16 -3.17 -8.22
C GLY A 87 -7.98 -3.78 -9.35
N THR A 88 -8.31 -5.06 -9.21
CA THR A 88 -9.23 -5.77 -10.12
C THR A 88 -10.69 -5.45 -9.80
N ARG A 89 -11.62 -5.86 -10.68
CA ARG A 89 -13.06 -5.82 -10.38
C ARG A 89 -13.42 -6.64 -9.15
N LEU A 90 -12.70 -7.72 -8.88
CA LEU A 90 -12.94 -8.57 -7.70
C LEU A 90 -12.66 -7.80 -6.40
N HIS A 91 -11.65 -6.93 -6.37
CA HIS A 91 -11.39 -6.05 -5.23
C HIS A 91 -12.58 -5.13 -4.94
N GLN A 92 -13.15 -4.53 -6.00
CA GLN A 92 -14.30 -3.62 -5.87
C GLN A 92 -15.54 -4.36 -5.39
N ALA A 93 -15.82 -5.53 -5.96
CA ALA A 93 -16.94 -6.38 -5.55
C ALA A 93 -16.79 -6.86 -4.11
N SER A 94 -15.59 -7.29 -3.69
CA SER A 94 -15.29 -7.64 -2.30
C SER A 94 -15.50 -6.50 -1.34
N ARG A 95 -15.01 -5.30 -1.69
CA ARG A 95 -15.18 -4.10 -0.87
C ARG A 95 -16.64 -3.71 -0.69
N ALA A 96 -17.48 -3.97 -1.69
CA ALA A 96 -18.91 -3.70 -1.65
C ALA A 96 -19.75 -4.86 -1.06
N GLY A 97 -19.16 -6.05 -0.86
CA GLY A 97 -19.87 -7.25 -0.46
C GLY A 97 -20.82 -7.81 -1.53
N ASP A 98 -20.57 -7.52 -2.82
CA ASP A 98 -21.41 -7.96 -3.94
C ASP A 98 -21.12 -9.42 -4.31
N LEU A 99 -21.71 -10.36 -3.56
CA LEU A 99 -21.48 -11.80 -3.74
C LEU A 99 -21.77 -12.28 -5.17
N PRO A 100 -22.90 -11.92 -5.81
CA PRO A 100 -23.16 -12.34 -7.19
C PRO A 100 -22.07 -11.90 -8.17
N GLU A 101 -21.58 -10.65 -8.06
CA GLU A 101 -20.51 -10.17 -8.92
C GLU A 101 -19.18 -10.86 -8.61
N MET A 102 -18.86 -11.11 -7.33
CA MET A 102 -17.68 -11.87 -6.93
C MET A 102 -17.67 -13.28 -7.52
N GLU A 103 -18.78 -14.02 -7.40
CA GLU A 103 -18.90 -15.38 -7.96
C GLU A 103 -18.70 -15.37 -9.47
N ARG A 104 -19.31 -14.41 -10.16
CA ARG A 104 -19.20 -14.25 -11.60
C ARG A 104 -17.78 -13.93 -12.03
N LEU A 105 -17.11 -13.00 -11.35
CA LEU A 105 -15.73 -12.61 -11.66
C LEU A 105 -14.75 -13.77 -11.44
N ILE A 106 -14.92 -14.53 -10.34
CA ILE A 106 -14.11 -15.73 -10.07
C ILE A 106 -14.36 -16.80 -11.15
N ALA A 107 -15.62 -17.04 -11.55
CA ALA A 107 -15.94 -17.94 -12.66
C ALA A 107 -15.29 -17.49 -13.98
N ASN A 108 -15.19 -16.17 -14.19
CA ASN A 108 -14.52 -15.57 -15.34
C ASN A 108 -12.99 -15.60 -15.26
N GLY A 109 -12.41 -16.10 -14.16
CA GLY A 109 -10.97 -16.31 -14.00
C GLY A 109 -10.26 -15.27 -13.14
N ALA A 110 -10.98 -14.38 -12.45
CA ALA A 110 -10.38 -13.51 -11.44
C ALA A 110 -9.74 -14.37 -10.34
N GLN A 111 -8.49 -14.05 -9.97
CA GLN A 111 -7.76 -14.76 -8.93
C GLN A 111 -8.04 -14.09 -7.56
N PRO A 112 -8.53 -14.83 -6.55
CA PRO A 112 -8.84 -14.26 -5.24
C PRO A 112 -7.65 -13.60 -4.53
N ASP A 113 -6.45 -14.12 -4.78
CA ASP A 113 -5.20 -13.70 -4.15
C ASP A 113 -4.43 -12.64 -4.95
N THR A 114 -4.98 -12.10 -6.05
CA THR A 114 -4.37 -10.93 -6.69
C THR A 114 -4.27 -9.78 -5.70
N GLN A 115 -3.08 -9.21 -5.57
CA GLN A 115 -2.83 -8.03 -4.75
C GLN A 115 -2.89 -6.75 -5.60
N ASN A 116 -3.51 -5.71 -5.05
CA ASN A 116 -3.47 -4.37 -5.64
C ASN A 116 -2.16 -3.62 -5.27
N LYS A 117 -2.04 -2.34 -5.63
CA LYS A 117 -0.85 -1.49 -5.40
C LYS A 117 -0.48 -1.35 -3.91
N TYR A 118 -1.37 -1.75 -3.00
CA TYR A 118 -1.18 -1.71 -1.55
C TYR A 118 -0.85 -3.08 -0.95
N GLY A 119 -0.80 -4.15 -1.76
CA GLY A 119 -0.70 -5.51 -1.25
C GLY A 119 -2.04 -6.08 -0.76
N HIS A 120 -3.13 -5.29 -0.77
CA HIS A 120 -4.43 -5.80 -0.38
C HIS A 120 -4.95 -6.80 -1.40
N THR A 121 -5.40 -7.96 -0.92
CA THR A 121 -6.20 -8.93 -1.68
C THR A 121 -7.69 -8.63 -1.55
N ALA A 122 -8.52 -9.36 -2.29
CA ALA A 122 -9.96 -9.33 -2.11
C ALA A 122 -10.40 -9.68 -0.67
N MET A 123 -9.62 -10.53 0.03
CA MET A 123 -9.86 -10.93 1.43
C MET A 123 -9.66 -9.75 2.38
N HIS A 124 -8.58 -8.99 2.23
CA HIS A 124 -8.33 -7.79 3.04
C HIS A 124 -9.50 -6.81 2.95
N LEU A 125 -10.01 -6.58 1.74
CA LEU A 125 -11.13 -5.66 1.52
C LEU A 125 -12.45 -6.19 2.09
N ALA A 126 -12.73 -7.48 1.95
CA ALA A 126 -13.93 -8.09 2.54
C ALA A 126 -13.90 -7.99 4.08
N VAL A 127 -12.76 -8.33 4.69
CA VAL A 127 -12.56 -8.28 6.14
C VAL A 127 -12.63 -6.83 6.66
N GLY A 128 -11.92 -5.90 6.03
CA GLY A 128 -11.90 -4.49 6.44
C GLY A 128 -13.24 -3.77 6.31
N ASN A 129 -14.15 -4.28 5.47
CA ASN A 129 -15.52 -3.75 5.35
C ASN A 129 -16.56 -4.60 6.09
N GLY A 130 -16.14 -5.65 6.83
CA GLY A 130 -17.03 -6.46 7.65
C GLY A 130 -17.93 -7.42 6.85
N HIS A 131 -17.61 -7.74 5.60
CA HIS A 131 -18.42 -8.60 4.73
C HIS A 131 -18.11 -10.09 4.93
N LEU A 132 -18.72 -10.72 5.95
CA LEU A 132 -18.40 -12.10 6.34
C LEU A 132 -18.64 -13.09 5.20
N GLN A 133 -19.78 -12.98 4.54
CA GLN A 133 -20.15 -13.87 3.43
C GLN A 133 -19.19 -13.73 2.24
N ALA A 134 -18.63 -12.53 2.04
CA ALA A 134 -17.62 -12.30 1.00
C ALA A 134 -16.30 -12.99 1.37
N ALA A 135 -15.89 -12.91 2.65
CA ALA A 135 -14.72 -13.63 3.15
C ALA A 135 -14.91 -15.16 3.05
N GLU A 136 -16.08 -15.68 3.42
CA GLU A 136 -16.44 -17.10 3.29
C GLU A 136 -16.38 -17.57 1.83
N LEU A 137 -16.95 -16.79 0.91
CA LEU A 137 -16.88 -17.08 -0.52
C LEU A 137 -15.43 -17.14 -1.01
N LEU A 138 -14.61 -16.14 -0.66
CA LEU A 138 -13.21 -16.11 -1.08
C LEU A 138 -12.42 -17.31 -0.56
N LEU A 139 -12.59 -17.66 0.72
CA LEU A 139 -11.93 -18.83 1.30
C LEU A 139 -12.38 -20.12 0.62
N ALA A 140 -13.68 -20.27 0.33
CA ALA A 140 -14.21 -21.42 -0.42
C ALA A 140 -13.67 -21.50 -1.87
N ARG A 141 -13.18 -20.37 -2.42
CA ARG A 141 -12.53 -20.29 -3.73
C ARG A 141 -11.00 -20.32 -3.64
N GLY A 142 -10.45 -20.68 -2.49
CA GLY A 142 -9.01 -20.91 -2.30
C GLY A 142 -8.19 -19.66 -2.01
N ALA A 143 -8.82 -18.56 -1.59
CA ALA A 143 -8.09 -17.39 -1.12
C ALA A 143 -7.28 -17.70 0.15
N SER A 144 -6.07 -17.17 0.24
CA SER A 144 -5.23 -17.27 1.43
C SER A 144 -5.73 -16.34 2.54
N LEU A 145 -5.63 -16.80 3.79
CA LEU A 145 -5.91 -16.00 4.99
C LEU A 145 -4.69 -15.22 5.49
N ASP A 146 -3.50 -15.52 4.96
CA ASP A 146 -2.22 -15.06 5.52
C ASP A 146 -1.35 -14.30 4.52
N LEU A 147 -1.85 -14.02 3.32
CA LEU A 147 -1.17 -13.07 2.44
C LEU A 147 -1.14 -11.72 3.13
N ALA A 148 0.05 -11.14 3.22
CA ALA A 148 0.28 -9.86 3.85
C ALA A 148 0.20 -8.73 2.83
N ASP A 149 -0.32 -7.58 3.26
CA ASP A 149 -0.20 -6.33 2.51
C ASP A 149 1.25 -5.81 2.51
N LEU A 150 1.48 -4.63 1.92
CA LEU A 150 2.83 -4.06 1.86
C LEU A 150 3.41 -3.66 3.22
N ASP A 151 2.58 -3.59 4.26
CA ASP A 151 3.02 -3.31 5.61
C ASP A 151 3.23 -4.57 6.44
N GLY A 152 3.08 -5.75 5.83
CA GLY A 152 3.14 -7.04 6.50
C GLY A 152 1.82 -7.42 7.18
N ARG A 153 0.79 -6.59 7.06
CA ARG A 153 -0.49 -6.82 7.75
C ARG A 153 -1.29 -7.88 7.00
N THR A 154 -1.62 -8.96 7.69
CA THR A 154 -2.55 -9.98 7.21
C THR A 154 -4.01 -9.54 7.37
N PRO A 155 -4.99 -10.24 6.76
CA PRO A 155 -6.41 -10.02 7.04
C PRO A 155 -6.75 -10.02 8.55
N LEU A 156 -6.05 -10.79 9.38
CA LEU A 156 -6.26 -10.79 10.83
C LEU A 156 -5.86 -9.45 11.47
N HIS A 157 -4.79 -8.80 11.03
CA HIS A 157 -4.44 -7.44 11.47
C HIS A 157 -5.56 -6.45 11.13
N VAL A 158 -6.06 -6.50 9.89
CA VAL A 158 -7.16 -5.63 9.44
C VAL A 158 -8.43 -5.86 10.27
N ALA A 159 -8.78 -7.10 10.60
CA ALA A 159 -9.91 -7.43 11.47
C ALA A 159 -9.76 -6.83 12.88
N VAL A 160 -8.55 -6.90 13.44
CA VAL A 160 -8.24 -6.30 14.75
C VAL A 160 -8.33 -4.79 14.69
N GLU A 161 -7.75 -4.15 13.67
CA GLU A 161 -7.73 -2.70 13.46
C GLU A 161 -9.14 -2.13 13.33
N THR A 162 -10.00 -2.79 12.54
CA THR A 162 -11.42 -2.42 12.42
C THR A 162 -12.25 -2.74 13.67
N GLY A 163 -11.73 -3.57 14.57
CA GLY A 163 -12.43 -3.94 15.82
C GLY A 163 -13.54 -4.95 15.61
N SER A 164 -13.54 -5.67 14.48
CA SER A 164 -14.57 -6.65 14.17
C SER A 164 -14.29 -7.99 14.87
N LEU A 165 -14.86 -8.17 16.06
CA LEU A 165 -14.75 -9.42 16.82
C LEU A 165 -15.24 -10.63 16.01
N GLN A 166 -16.27 -10.45 15.20
CA GLN A 166 -16.81 -11.49 14.32
C GLN A 166 -15.78 -11.93 13.28
N MET A 167 -15.09 -10.99 12.63
CA MET A 167 -14.04 -11.31 11.65
C MET A 167 -12.84 -11.97 12.31
N VAL A 168 -12.40 -11.46 13.46
CA VAL A 168 -11.30 -12.05 14.23
C VAL A 168 -11.62 -13.51 14.57
N ALA A 169 -12.79 -13.77 15.15
CA ALA A 169 -13.19 -15.13 15.50
C ALA A 169 -13.29 -16.05 14.28
N TRP A 170 -13.85 -15.54 13.17
CA TRP A 170 -13.96 -16.31 11.93
C TRP A 170 -12.59 -16.67 11.36
N LEU A 171 -11.68 -15.70 11.21
CA LEU A 171 -10.32 -15.91 10.70
C LEU A 171 -9.55 -16.94 11.53
N LEU A 172 -9.59 -16.81 12.86
CA LEU A 172 -8.91 -17.73 13.77
C LEU A 172 -9.48 -19.15 13.70
N SER A 173 -10.81 -19.29 13.61
CA SER A 173 -11.46 -20.60 13.48
C SER A 173 -11.13 -21.32 12.16
N HIS A 174 -10.68 -20.58 11.14
CA HIS A 174 -10.25 -21.11 9.85
C HIS A 174 -8.71 -21.19 9.72
N GLY A 175 -7.97 -20.98 10.81
CA GLY A 175 -6.53 -21.24 10.86
C GLY A 175 -5.64 -20.09 10.38
N ALA A 176 -6.12 -18.84 10.37
CA ALA A 176 -5.26 -17.68 10.13
C ALA A 176 -4.09 -17.64 11.14
N ALA A 177 -2.91 -17.24 10.69
CA ALA A 177 -1.69 -17.18 11.47
C ALA A 177 -1.80 -16.12 12.59
N VAL A 178 -2.16 -16.59 13.79
CA VAL A 178 -2.45 -15.74 14.96
C VAL A 178 -1.27 -14.88 15.43
N ASN A 179 -0.05 -15.35 15.17
CA ASN A 179 1.18 -14.73 15.66
C ASN A 179 1.99 -14.01 14.57
N ARG A 180 1.56 -14.05 13.30
CA ARG A 180 2.28 -13.40 12.21
C ARG A 180 2.45 -11.92 12.56
N GLY A 181 3.67 -11.44 12.67
CA GLY A 181 3.94 -10.01 12.84
C GLY A 181 3.76 -9.26 11.52
N ASP A 182 3.31 -8.01 11.60
CA ASP A 182 3.50 -7.08 10.49
C ASP A 182 4.99 -6.77 10.29
N HIS A 183 5.34 -5.90 9.33
CA HIS A 183 6.74 -5.56 9.11
C HIS A 183 7.37 -4.92 10.37
N PHE A 184 6.61 -4.24 11.24
CA PHE A 184 7.12 -3.72 12.52
C PHE A 184 7.28 -4.78 13.61
N GLY A 185 6.98 -6.04 13.31
CA GLY A 185 6.91 -7.11 14.30
C GLY A 185 5.71 -6.98 15.23
N LEU A 186 4.74 -6.12 14.92
CA LEU A 186 3.52 -6.00 15.70
C LEU A 186 2.61 -7.15 15.33
N THR A 187 2.35 -8.03 16.29
CA THR A 187 1.38 -9.11 16.11
C THR A 187 -0.05 -8.58 16.24
N PRO A 188 -1.08 -9.35 15.81
CA PRO A 188 -2.48 -9.01 16.04
C PRO A 188 -2.80 -8.74 17.52
N LEU A 189 -2.13 -9.42 18.46
CA LEU A 189 -2.30 -9.17 19.90
C LEU A 189 -1.75 -7.79 20.31
N CYS A 190 -0.60 -7.38 19.77
CA CYS A 190 -0.04 -6.05 20.00
C CYS A 190 -0.99 -4.95 19.51
N ALA A 191 -1.54 -5.11 18.30
CA ALA A 191 -2.51 -4.18 17.74
C ALA A 191 -3.79 -4.09 18.60
N ALA A 192 -4.32 -5.22 19.07
CA ALA A 192 -5.52 -5.25 19.93
C ALA A 192 -5.29 -4.52 21.26
N LYS A 193 -4.11 -4.71 21.86
CA LYS A 193 -3.69 -4.03 23.10
C LYS A 193 -3.55 -2.53 22.91
N ALA A 194 -2.84 -2.11 21.87
CA ALA A 194 -2.64 -0.70 21.56
C ALA A 194 -3.97 0.02 21.32
N ALA A 195 -4.93 -0.66 20.69
CA ALA A 195 -6.27 -0.13 20.43
C ALA A 195 -7.25 -0.26 21.63
N GLY A 196 -6.84 -0.86 22.75
CA GLY A 196 -7.68 -1.04 23.94
C GLY A 196 -8.92 -1.93 23.69
N LYS A 197 -8.75 -3.06 22.99
CA LYS A 197 -9.85 -3.95 22.56
C LYS A 197 -9.86 -5.27 23.36
N PRO A 198 -10.31 -5.28 24.63
CA PRO A 198 -10.12 -6.41 25.56
C PRO A 198 -10.83 -7.70 25.13
N GLN A 199 -11.96 -7.60 24.44
CA GLN A 199 -12.68 -8.77 23.93
C GLN A 199 -11.91 -9.47 22.80
N ILE A 200 -11.30 -8.69 21.91
CA ILE A 200 -10.45 -9.20 20.83
C ILE A 200 -9.16 -9.78 21.41
N GLU A 201 -8.54 -9.08 22.37
CA GLU A 201 -7.38 -9.61 23.10
C GLU A 201 -7.67 -10.99 23.71
N MET A 202 -8.81 -11.13 24.39
CA MET A 202 -9.21 -12.39 25.01
C MET A 202 -9.35 -13.51 23.97
N VAL A 203 -10.01 -13.24 22.83
CA VAL A 203 -10.18 -14.24 21.76
C VAL A 203 -8.84 -14.61 21.12
N LEU A 204 -7.96 -13.64 20.87
CA LEU A 204 -6.62 -13.89 20.36
C LEU A 204 -5.81 -14.77 21.32
N GLN A 205 -5.82 -14.44 22.62
CA GLN A 205 -5.13 -15.22 23.65
C GLN A 205 -5.66 -16.66 23.77
N GLN A 206 -6.97 -16.86 23.65
CA GLN A 206 -7.57 -18.20 23.61
C GLN A 206 -7.06 -19.04 22.43
N HIS A 207 -6.64 -18.40 21.33
CA HIS A 207 -6.05 -19.05 20.16
C HIS A 207 -4.50 -19.05 20.20
N GLY A 208 -3.89 -18.78 21.35
CA GLY A 208 -2.44 -18.84 21.52
C GLY A 208 -1.67 -17.63 20.98
N ALA A 209 -2.33 -16.47 20.89
CA ALA A 209 -1.66 -15.25 20.45
C ALA A 209 -0.54 -14.82 21.42
N LEU A 210 0.58 -14.44 20.85
CA LEU A 210 1.78 -13.94 21.50
C LEU A 210 2.02 -12.49 21.08
N ILE A 211 2.73 -11.75 21.93
CA ILE A 211 3.17 -10.38 21.63
C ILE A 211 4.34 -10.33 20.64
N VAL A 212 4.97 -11.46 20.36
CA VAL A 212 6.09 -11.60 19.43
C VAL A 212 5.84 -12.81 18.54
N ASP A 213 6.09 -12.66 17.24
CA ASP A 213 6.02 -13.74 16.27
C ASP A 213 7.15 -14.76 16.51
N PRO A 214 6.85 -16.01 16.90
CA PRO A 214 7.85 -17.02 17.19
C PRO A 214 8.58 -17.54 15.93
N GLU A 215 8.08 -17.27 14.72
CA GLU A 215 8.74 -17.68 13.47
C GLU A 215 9.88 -16.74 13.07
N VAL A 216 9.91 -15.52 13.60
CA VAL A 216 10.96 -14.54 13.34
C VAL A 216 12.23 -14.94 14.12
N PRO A 217 13.41 -14.99 13.49
CA PRO A 217 14.66 -15.28 14.19
C PRO A 217 14.92 -14.33 15.37
N ALA A 218 15.52 -14.84 16.45
CA ALA A 218 15.72 -14.06 17.67
C ALA A 218 16.56 -12.77 17.47
N GLY A 219 17.47 -12.75 16.48
CA GLY A 219 18.22 -11.53 16.10
C GLY A 219 17.29 -10.45 15.55
N ASP A 220 16.44 -10.82 14.59
CA ASP A 220 15.49 -9.91 13.93
C ASP A 220 14.43 -9.43 14.92
N GLN A 221 13.98 -10.30 15.85
CA GLN A 221 13.09 -9.89 16.94
C GLN A 221 13.70 -8.79 17.83
N ARG A 222 15.00 -8.87 18.14
CA ARG A 222 15.70 -7.85 18.93
C ARG A 222 15.75 -6.53 18.19
N PHE A 223 16.07 -6.55 16.90
CA PHE A 223 16.07 -5.37 16.05
C PHE A 223 14.69 -4.69 16.03
N LEU A 224 13.62 -5.46 15.77
CA LEU A 224 12.24 -4.94 15.75
C LEU A 224 11.85 -4.35 17.12
N GLN A 225 12.17 -5.03 18.23
CA GLN A 225 11.92 -4.50 19.58
C GLN A 225 12.71 -3.24 19.88
N PHE A 226 13.96 -3.15 19.42
CA PHE A 226 14.75 -1.94 19.53
C PHE A 226 14.11 -0.78 18.77
N MET A 227 13.71 -1.00 17.51
CA MET A 227 13.02 0.02 16.73
C MET A 227 11.75 0.53 17.42
N LEU A 228 10.91 -0.37 17.93
CA LEU A 228 9.70 0.01 18.65
C LEU A 228 10.00 0.84 19.92
N LYS A 229 11.10 0.54 20.62
CA LYS A 229 11.55 1.34 21.78
C LYS A 229 12.05 2.72 21.37
N VAL A 230 12.85 2.80 20.30
CA VAL A 230 13.32 4.08 19.73
C VAL A 230 12.12 4.95 19.35
N LEU A 231 11.18 4.41 18.57
CA LEU A 231 9.97 5.11 18.16
C LEU A 231 9.03 5.47 19.32
N ALA A 232 9.13 4.80 20.46
CA ALA A 232 8.40 5.15 21.68
C ALA A 232 9.09 6.27 22.48
N GLN A 233 10.40 6.47 22.29
CA GLN A 233 11.16 7.56 22.91
C GLN A 233 11.15 8.84 22.08
N TYR A 234 10.86 8.74 20.78
CA TYR A 234 10.67 9.92 19.94
C TYR A 234 9.59 10.82 20.53
N GLY A 235 9.90 12.12 20.59
CA GLY A 235 8.88 13.14 20.82
C GLY A 235 7.77 13.04 19.75
N GLN A 236 6.59 13.55 20.08
CA GLN A 236 5.41 13.43 19.20
C GLN A 236 5.68 13.96 17.78
N GLU A 237 6.41 15.07 17.67
CA GLU A 237 6.75 15.70 16.40
C GLU A 237 7.73 14.84 15.58
N LEU A 238 8.84 14.40 16.18
CA LEU A 238 9.82 13.54 15.51
C LEU A 238 9.19 12.23 15.05
N LYS A 239 8.35 11.61 15.88
CA LYS A 239 7.63 10.39 15.51
C LYS A 239 6.68 10.61 14.33
N ALA A 240 5.88 11.68 14.37
CA ALA A 240 4.94 11.99 13.30
C ALA A 240 5.67 12.27 11.98
N HIS A 241 6.81 12.96 12.05
CA HIS A 241 7.70 13.20 10.92
C HIS A 241 8.26 11.89 10.35
N SER A 242 8.93 11.06 11.14
CA SER A 242 9.52 9.81 10.65
C SER A 242 8.48 8.86 10.04
N VAL A 243 7.26 8.82 10.58
CA VAL A 243 6.15 8.04 10.00
C VAL A 243 5.74 8.59 8.63
N ARG A 244 5.55 9.91 8.50
CA ARG A 244 5.24 10.54 7.21
C ARG A 244 6.32 10.28 6.18
N VAL A 245 7.58 10.48 6.54
CA VAL A 245 8.73 10.21 5.66
C VAL A 245 8.73 8.75 5.22
N ALA A 246 8.48 7.80 6.12
CA ALA A 246 8.40 6.39 5.78
C ALA A 246 7.24 6.07 4.83
N ASP A 247 6.07 6.68 5.03
CA ASP A 247 4.91 6.48 4.15
C ASP A 247 5.13 7.07 2.75
N ILE A 248 5.68 8.28 2.67
CA ILE A 248 6.05 8.93 1.41
C ILE A 248 7.10 8.07 0.67
N SER A 249 8.15 7.64 1.38
CA SER A 249 9.22 6.83 0.84
C SER A 249 8.71 5.49 0.30
N ARG A 250 7.81 4.84 1.05
CA ARG A 250 7.14 3.59 0.65
C ARG A 250 6.37 3.79 -0.65
N TRP A 251 5.63 4.90 -0.79
CA TRP A 251 4.88 5.18 -2.02
C TRP A 251 5.78 5.31 -3.23
N LEU A 252 6.89 6.04 -3.09
CA LEU A 252 7.86 6.22 -4.16
C LEU A 252 8.56 4.91 -4.52
N ALA A 253 9.06 4.16 -3.53
CA ALA A 253 9.74 2.87 -3.73
C ALA A 253 8.89 1.85 -4.50
N ASN A 254 7.60 1.75 -4.18
CA ASN A 254 6.67 0.87 -4.89
C ASN A 254 6.42 1.31 -6.33
N HIS A 255 6.34 2.63 -6.57
CA HIS A 255 6.09 3.16 -7.90
C HIS A 255 7.27 2.93 -8.84
N VAL A 256 8.50 3.08 -8.34
CA VAL A 256 9.73 2.77 -9.08
C VAL A 256 10.05 1.26 -9.11
N ARG A 257 9.20 0.43 -8.47
CA ARG A 257 9.27 -1.05 -8.47
C ARG A 257 10.57 -1.59 -7.91
N LEU A 258 11.01 -1.06 -6.77
CA LEU A 258 12.14 -1.64 -6.07
C LEU A 258 11.88 -3.11 -5.68
N PRO A 259 12.94 -3.94 -5.62
CA PRO A 259 12.87 -5.25 -4.97
C PRO A 259 12.28 -5.17 -3.56
N PHE A 260 11.63 -6.25 -3.13
CA PHE A 260 11.00 -6.29 -1.80
C PHE A 260 11.98 -5.98 -0.66
N ALA A 261 13.21 -6.50 -0.74
CA ALA A 261 14.25 -6.21 0.27
C ALA A 261 14.54 -4.70 0.38
N ASP A 262 14.74 -4.02 -0.74
CA ASP A 262 15.00 -2.58 -0.77
C ASP A 262 13.78 -1.77 -0.29
N CYS A 263 12.55 -2.20 -0.57
CA CYS A 263 11.34 -1.58 -0.01
C CYS A 263 11.30 -1.67 1.53
N VAL A 264 11.78 -2.78 2.09
CA VAL A 264 11.90 -2.97 3.54
C VAL A 264 12.96 -2.02 4.11
N GLU A 265 14.12 -1.91 3.45
CA GLU A 265 15.19 -1.00 3.84
C GLU A 265 14.75 0.46 3.80
N VAL A 266 14.05 0.88 2.74
CA VAL A 266 13.47 2.22 2.61
C VAL A 266 12.57 2.53 3.80
N ARG A 267 11.68 1.62 4.17
CA ARG A 267 10.68 1.87 5.21
C ARG A 267 11.30 1.98 6.60
N PHE A 268 12.17 1.05 6.98
CA PHE A 268 12.81 1.10 8.31
C PHE A 268 13.90 2.15 8.37
N GLY A 269 14.67 2.31 7.29
CA GLY A 269 15.64 3.39 7.15
C GLY A 269 14.96 4.75 7.33
N ALA A 270 13.80 4.98 6.70
CA ALA A 270 13.03 6.20 6.90
C ALA A 270 12.49 6.40 8.33
N LEU A 271 12.15 5.34 9.07
CA LEU A 271 11.73 5.48 10.46
C LEU A 271 12.89 5.81 11.41
N LEU A 272 14.10 5.35 11.05
CA LEU A 272 15.30 5.47 11.85
C LEU A 272 16.29 6.52 11.34
N HIS A 273 16.01 7.22 10.23
CA HIS A 273 16.99 8.11 9.57
C HIS A 273 17.56 9.15 10.54
N ASP A 274 16.73 9.62 11.46
CA ASP A 274 17.05 10.60 12.47
C ASP A 274 17.42 10.02 13.86
N VAL A 275 17.58 8.70 13.99
CA VAL A 275 17.84 8.06 15.30
C VAL A 275 19.10 8.61 15.98
N GLY A 276 20.09 9.04 15.19
CA GLY A 276 21.31 9.64 15.69
C GLY A 276 21.10 10.99 16.39
N LYS A 277 19.98 11.69 16.14
CA LYS A 277 19.67 12.94 16.85
C LYS A 277 19.45 12.69 18.35
N MET A 278 18.97 11.50 18.72
CA MET A 278 18.84 11.08 20.13
C MET A 278 20.18 10.85 20.83
N MET A 279 21.28 10.82 20.08
CA MET A 279 22.65 10.64 20.60
C MET A 279 23.39 11.98 20.72
N LEU A 280 22.80 13.07 20.25
CA LEU A 280 23.37 14.40 20.36
C LEU A 280 23.21 14.95 21.79
N PRO A 281 24.11 15.85 22.24
CA PRO A 281 23.95 16.53 23.53
C PRO A 281 22.59 17.24 23.66
N ASP A 282 21.94 17.12 24.82
CA ASP A 282 20.61 17.70 25.10
C ASP A 282 20.55 19.22 24.83
N ASP A 283 21.65 19.93 25.08
CA ASP A 283 21.79 21.37 24.88
C ASP A 283 21.90 21.77 23.40
N ILE A 284 22.18 20.83 22.51
CA ILE A 284 22.18 21.02 21.05
C ILE A 284 20.88 20.52 20.44
N PHE A 285 20.41 19.34 20.87
CA PHE A 285 19.17 18.73 20.35
C PHE A 285 17.93 19.60 20.60
N ASN A 286 17.88 20.32 21.73
CA ASN A 286 16.74 21.15 22.11
C ASN A 286 16.87 22.63 21.68
N LEU A 287 17.89 23.01 20.91
CA LEU A 287 18.02 24.38 20.41
C LEU A 287 16.84 24.71 19.50
N ALA A 288 16.29 25.92 19.65
CA ALA A 288 15.38 26.45 18.64
C ALA A 288 16.16 26.72 17.34
N ASP A 289 15.49 26.61 16.18
CA ASP A 289 16.12 26.78 14.86
C ASP A 289 16.87 28.13 14.73
N ASP A 290 16.39 29.18 15.38
CA ASP A 290 17.00 30.52 15.40
C ASP A 290 18.21 30.66 16.37
N GLU A 291 18.46 29.65 17.19
CA GLU A 291 19.58 29.57 18.13
C GLU A 291 20.74 28.66 17.64
N VAL A 292 20.56 28.01 16.48
CA VAL A 292 21.58 27.13 15.88
C VAL A 292 22.70 27.98 15.27
N SER A 293 23.89 27.90 15.87
CA SER A 293 25.12 28.53 15.36
C SER A 293 25.79 27.63 14.31
N PRO A 294 26.76 28.14 13.51
CA PRO A 294 27.54 27.29 12.61
C PRO A 294 28.26 26.13 13.32
N GLN A 295 28.72 26.33 14.57
CA GLN A 295 29.32 25.24 15.35
C GLN A 295 28.28 24.21 15.80
N HIS A 296 27.06 24.65 16.16
CA HIS A 296 25.97 23.73 16.46
C HIS A 296 25.58 22.92 15.22
N GLN A 297 25.60 23.56 14.04
CA GLN A 297 25.31 22.91 12.76
C GLN A 297 26.34 21.83 12.40
N GLU A 298 27.63 22.05 12.67
CA GLU A 298 28.67 21.01 12.52
C GLU A 298 28.35 19.76 13.34
N VAL A 299 27.94 19.92 14.60
CA VAL A 299 27.56 18.79 15.47
C VAL A 299 26.25 18.14 15.01
N LEU A 300 25.26 18.93 14.57
CA LEU A 300 24.00 18.39 14.02
C LEU A 300 24.24 17.55 12.76
N MET A 301 25.24 17.88 11.93
CA MET A 301 25.60 17.09 10.75
C MET A 301 26.27 15.74 11.10
N GLU A 302 26.64 15.49 12.35
CA GLU A 302 27.20 14.20 12.78
C GLU A 302 26.12 13.14 13.07
N HIS A 303 24.84 13.52 13.15
CA HIS A 303 23.76 12.59 13.48
C HIS A 303 23.66 11.36 12.55
N PRO A 304 23.93 11.42 11.22
CA PRO A 304 23.89 10.23 10.38
C PRO A 304 24.94 9.20 10.80
N ILE A 305 26.14 9.67 11.15
CA ILE A 305 27.25 8.84 11.63
C ILE A 305 26.91 8.25 13.01
N ALA A 306 26.43 9.09 13.94
CA ALA A 306 26.02 8.64 15.27
C ALA A 306 24.90 7.59 15.20
N GLY A 307 23.94 7.76 14.30
CA GLY A 307 22.87 6.80 14.04
C GLY A 307 23.39 5.50 13.43
N TYR A 308 24.26 5.58 12.43
CA TYR A 308 24.89 4.42 11.78
C TYR A 308 25.68 3.56 12.78
N ASP A 309 26.45 4.19 13.66
CA ASP A 309 27.24 3.54 14.69
C ASP A 309 26.35 2.89 15.76
N ALA A 310 25.32 3.61 16.22
CA ALA A 310 24.37 3.09 17.20
C ALA A 310 23.63 1.83 16.68
N LEU A 311 23.30 1.80 15.39
CA LEU A 311 22.66 0.65 14.75
C LEU A 311 23.64 -0.50 14.44
N GLY A 312 24.94 -0.23 14.42
CA GLY A 312 25.99 -1.18 14.05
C GLY A 312 26.42 -2.16 15.14
N SER A 313 25.79 -2.16 16.32
CA SER A 313 26.20 -3.08 17.39
C SER A 313 25.95 -4.55 17.02
N ASP A 314 26.90 -5.43 17.35
CA ASP A 314 26.80 -6.88 17.13
C ASP A 314 25.55 -7.51 17.78
N GLU A 315 24.96 -6.86 18.78
CA GLU A 315 23.76 -7.33 19.50
C GLU A 315 22.45 -7.06 18.74
N LEU A 316 22.42 -6.04 17.89
CA LEU A 316 21.22 -5.55 17.19
C LEU A 316 20.95 -6.29 15.88
N ASN A 317 21.99 -6.81 15.22
CA ASN A 317 21.89 -7.44 13.89
C ASN A 317 21.09 -6.60 12.88
N CYS A 318 21.30 -5.26 12.89
CA CYS A 318 20.60 -4.35 11.98
C CYS A 318 21.10 -4.58 10.53
N PRO A 319 20.20 -4.80 9.55
CA PRO A 319 20.58 -4.91 8.15
C PRO A 319 21.38 -3.72 7.64
N ASP A 320 22.47 -3.98 6.91
CA ASP A 320 23.36 -2.93 6.41
C ASP A 320 22.65 -1.92 5.51
N GLY A 321 21.66 -2.34 4.71
CA GLY A 321 20.88 -1.42 3.90
C GLY A 321 20.07 -0.41 4.70
N ILE A 322 19.52 -0.79 5.87
CA ILE A 322 18.85 0.16 6.79
C ILE A 322 19.86 1.15 7.35
N ARG A 323 21.03 0.65 7.80
CA ARG A 323 22.11 1.51 8.31
C ARG A 323 22.59 2.48 7.24
N SER A 324 22.69 2.01 6.00
CA SER A 324 23.07 2.81 4.83
C SER A 324 22.09 3.95 4.55
N VAL A 325 20.78 3.75 4.74
CA VAL A 325 19.79 4.84 4.65
C VAL A 325 20.04 5.89 5.73
N VAL A 326 20.22 5.46 6.98
CA VAL A 326 20.51 6.37 8.10
C VAL A 326 21.76 7.19 7.83
N LEU A 327 22.82 6.58 7.28
CA LEU A 327 24.07 7.27 7.01
C LEU A 327 23.99 8.26 5.84
N TYR A 328 23.30 7.90 4.75
CA TYR A 328 23.41 8.61 3.47
C TYR A 328 22.18 9.41 3.05
N HIS A 329 21.12 9.51 3.86
CA HIS A 329 19.90 10.23 3.48
C HIS A 329 20.10 11.75 3.25
N HIS A 330 21.20 12.34 3.73
CA HIS A 330 21.59 13.73 3.44
C HIS A 330 22.59 13.89 2.27
N GLU A 331 22.96 12.79 1.61
CA GLU A 331 23.75 12.86 0.39
C GLU A 331 22.96 13.54 -0.73
N LYS A 332 23.66 14.30 -1.56
CA LYS A 332 23.05 15.07 -2.66
C LYS A 332 23.56 14.57 -3.99
N TRP A 333 22.66 14.49 -4.96
CA TRP A 333 22.94 13.95 -6.29
C TRP A 333 24.21 14.53 -6.97
N ASP A 334 24.55 15.80 -6.73
CA ASP A 334 25.73 16.46 -7.29
C ASP A 334 27.05 16.22 -6.55
N GLY A 335 27.01 15.58 -5.38
CA GLY A 335 28.17 15.31 -4.50
C GLY A 335 28.41 16.39 -3.45
N THR A 336 27.50 17.35 -3.26
CA THR A 336 27.60 18.39 -2.22
C THR A 336 26.91 18.02 -0.90
N GLY A 337 26.48 16.77 -0.78
CA GLY A 337 25.88 16.22 0.43
C GLY A 337 26.92 15.79 1.46
N PHE A 338 26.43 15.14 2.51
CA PHE A 338 27.24 14.64 3.62
C PHE A 338 26.67 13.29 4.09
N PRO A 339 27.45 12.44 4.79
CA PRO A 339 28.78 12.69 5.33
C PRO A 339 29.96 12.46 4.37
N GLU A 340 29.79 11.74 3.28
CA GLU A 340 30.88 11.29 2.40
C GLU A 340 30.96 12.06 1.07
N GLY A 341 29.90 12.77 0.69
CA GLY A 341 29.85 13.50 -0.58
C GLY A 341 29.67 12.56 -1.78
N LEU A 342 28.93 11.47 -1.58
CA LEU A 342 28.57 10.52 -2.62
C LEU A 342 27.81 11.21 -3.75
N LYS A 343 27.97 10.73 -4.99
CA LYS A 343 27.43 11.39 -6.18
C LYS A 343 26.62 10.46 -7.06
N GLY A 344 25.46 10.93 -7.51
CA GLY A 344 24.63 10.20 -8.46
C GLY A 344 24.25 8.81 -7.94
N ALA A 345 24.46 7.81 -8.80
CA ALA A 345 24.15 6.41 -8.50
C ALA A 345 25.05 5.76 -7.43
N ASP A 346 26.11 6.43 -6.97
CA ASP A 346 26.90 5.96 -5.83
C ASP A 346 26.13 6.11 -4.51
N ILE A 347 25.11 6.99 -4.47
CA ILE A 347 24.19 7.09 -3.34
C ILE A 347 23.20 5.91 -3.44
N PRO A 348 23.02 5.10 -2.37
CA PRO A 348 22.03 4.02 -2.37
C PRO A 348 20.63 4.53 -2.70
N ILE A 349 19.92 3.86 -3.60
CA ILE A 349 18.59 4.30 -4.06
C ILE A 349 17.59 4.45 -2.90
N SER A 350 17.73 3.60 -1.87
CA SER A 350 16.92 3.69 -0.66
C SER A 350 17.17 4.99 0.10
N ALA A 351 18.43 5.41 0.25
CA ALA A 351 18.81 6.68 0.86
C ALA A 351 18.33 7.88 0.02
N GLN A 352 18.43 7.81 -1.31
CA GLN A 352 17.93 8.86 -2.20
C GLN A 352 16.41 9.07 -2.06
N ILE A 353 15.64 7.97 -1.99
CA ILE A 353 14.18 8.02 -1.78
C ILE A 353 13.86 8.66 -0.43
N VAL A 354 14.55 8.26 0.63
CA VAL A 354 14.32 8.79 1.99
C VAL A 354 14.70 10.25 2.08
N GLY A 355 15.85 10.67 1.52
CA GLY A 355 16.26 12.09 1.50
C GLY A 355 15.28 12.98 0.73
N LEU A 356 14.72 12.50 -0.39
CA LEU A 356 13.67 13.21 -1.12
C LEU A 356 12.39 13.34 -0.29
N ALA A 357 11.96 12.23 0.33
CA ALA A 357 10.75 12.20 1.16
C ALA A 357 10.87 13.08 2.42
N ASP A 358 12.03 13.05 3.06
CA ASP A 358 12.39 13.90 4.21
C ASP A 358 12.29 15.38 3.84
N TYR A 359 12.97 15.78 2.77
CA TYR A 359 12.92 17.16 2.29
C TYR A 359 11.50 17.59 1.90
N TYR A 360 10.71 16.71 1.29
CA TYR A 360 9.31 17.00 0.98
C TYR A 360 8.46 17.19 2.24
N ASP A 361 8.58 16.31 3.26
CA ASP A 361 7.84 16.46 4.53
C ASP A 361 8.18 17.79 5.21
N HIS A 362 9.46 18.17 5.19
CA HIS A 362 9.94 19.46 5.66
C HIS A 362 9.23 20.66 5.01
N LEU A 363 8.87 20.58 3.73
CA LEU A 363 8.19 21.66 3.01
C LEU A 363 6.69 21.75 3.33
N VAL A 364 6.01 20.61 3.52
CA VAL A 364 4.54 20.56 3.57
C VAL A 364 3.97 20.51 4.98
N VAL A 365 4.82 20.44 6.00
CA VAL A 365 4.41 20.45 7.41
C VAL A 365 4.75 21.79 8.06
N GLU A 366 3.78 22.34 8.78
CA GLU A 366 3.90 23.64 9.44
C GLU A 366 4.91 23.56 10.59
N ARG A 367 5.86 24.49 10.60
CA ARG A 367 6.84 24.67 11.68
C ARG A 367 6.76 26.08 12.22
N SER A 368 7.26 26.29 13.44
CA SER A 368 7.18 27.55 14.19
C SER A 368 7.61 28.79 13.40
N TYR A 369 8.53 28.61 12.44
CA TYR A 369 9.18 29.68 11.68
C TYR A 369 9.11 29.52 10.16
N ASP A 370 8.58 28.39 9.66
CA ASP A 370 8.44 28.13 8.22
C ASP A 370 7.03 27.59 7.93
N PRO A 371 6.18 28.39 7.26
CA PRO A 371 4.83 27.96 6.94
C PRO A 371 4.84 26.83 5.91
N ALA A 372 3.99 25.82 6.13
CA ALA A 372 3.79 24.75 5.17
C ALA A 372 3.45 25.31 3.78
N VAL A 373 4.14 24.82 2.74
CA VAL A 373 3.80 25.15 1.36
C VAL A 373 2.82 24.12 0.77
N PRO A 374 1.92 24.53 -0.13
CA PRO A 374 1.05 23.60 -0.83
C PRO A 374 1.85 22.50 -1.57
N PRO A 375 1.35 21.25 -1.65
CA PRO A 375 2.04 20.14 -2.32
C PRO A 375 2.49 20.45 -3.75
N GLU A 376 1.70 21.23 -4.50
CA GLU A 376 2.04 21.61 -5.86
C GLU A 376 3.27 22.55 -5.90
N GLN A 377 3.41 23.45 -4.92
CA GLN A 377 4.57 24.33 -4.80
C GLN A 377 5.80 23.56 -4.29
N ALA A 378 5.60 22.62 -3.36
CA ALA A 378 6.65 21.72 -2.92
C ALA A 378 7.22 20.89 -4.08
N LEU A 379 6.35 20.38 -4.97
CA LEU A 379 6.76 19.65 -6.17
C LEU A 379 7.57 20.53 -7.13
N GLU A 380 7.18 21.79 -7.36
CA GLU A 380 7.97 22.71 -8.19
C GLU A 380 9.35 23.00 -7.57
N LYS A 381 9.42 23.10 -6.24
CA LYS A 381 10.69 23.22 -5.52
C LYS A 381 11.57 21.99 -5.74
N LEU A 382 11.02 20.78 -5.60
CA LEU A 382 11.74 19.52 -5.89
C LEU A 382 12.24 19.48 -7.34
N LYS A 383 11.40 19.86 -8.31
CA LYS A 383 11.80 19.94 -9.74
C LYS A 383 12.97 20.90 -9.96
N SER A 384 13.00 22.03 -9.26
CA SER A 384 14.13 22.98 -9.36
C SER A 384 15.46 22.41 -8.82
N LEU A 385 15.39 21.38 -7.99
CA LEU A 385 16.52 20.72 -7.33
C LEU A 385 16.90 19.38 -7.99
N ALA A 386 16.22 19.00 -9.07
CA ALA A 386 16.53 17.82 -9.85
C ALA A 386 17.90 17.96 -10.52
N GLY A 387 18.77 16.97 -10.33
CA GLY A 387 20.14 16.95 -10.84
C GLY A 387 21.15 17.71 -9.98
N THR A 388 20.71 18.33 -8.88
CA THR A 388 21.58 18.91 -7.85
C THR A 388 21.40 18.17 -6.53
N TYR A 389 20.25 18.32 -5.87
CA TYR A 389 19.98 17.62 -4.61
C TYR A 389 19.49 16.20 -4.87
N PHE A 390 18.59 16.04 -5.84
CA PHE A 390 17.86 14.79 -6.05
C PHE A 390 18.09 14.22 -7.44
N ASP A 391 17.99 12.89 -7.56
CA ASP A 391 17.91 12.20 -8.85
C ASP A 391 16.73 12.76 -9.66
N PRO A 392 16.97 13.27 -10.89
CA PRO A 392 15.90 13.72 -11.78
C PRO A 392 14.81 12.68 -12.03
N GLU A 393 15.16 11.39 -12.13
CA GLU A 393 14.19 10.32 -12.38
C GLU A 393 13.30 10.09 -11.17
N LEU A 394 13.87 10.13 -9.95
CA LEU A 394 13.08 10.04 -8.71
C LEU A 394 12.16 11.24 -8.52
N VAL A 395 12.60 12.45 -8.86
CA VAL A 395 11.72 13.64 -8.79
C VAL A 395 10.55 13.53 -9.79
N GLN A 396 10.81 13.02 -10.99
CA GLN A 396 9.75 12.76 -11.96
C GLN A 396 8.77 11.69 -11.46
N ALA A 397 9.28 10.59 -10.90
CA ALA A 397 8.48 9.53 -10.30
C ALA A 397 7.64 10.05 -9.12
N PHE A 398 8.22 10.90 -8.27
CA PHE A 398 7.55 11.52 -7.13
C PHE A 398 6.32 12.34 -7.57
N GLY A 399 6.46 13.13 -8.64
CA GLY A 399 5.34 13.88 -9.21
C GLY A 399 4.17 13.00 -9.69
N GLN A 400 4.42 11.73 -10.02
CA GLN A 400 3.39 10.77 -10.46
C GLN A 400 2.66 10.10 -9.29
N VAL A 401 3.25 10.13 -8.07
CA VAL A 401 2.66 9.55 -6.86
C VAL A 401 2.15 10.59 -5.86
N LEU A 402 2.27 11.88 -6.18
CA LEU A 402 1.93 12.96 -5.26
C LEU A 402 0.45 12.90 -4.83
N ASP A 403 -0.46 12.59 -5.75
CA ASP A 403 -1.87 12.46 -5.42
C ASP A 403 -2.14 11.24 -4.51
N GLU A 404 -1.41 10.15 -4.69
CA GLU A 404 -1.47 8.99 -3.81
C GLU A 404 -1.00 9.32 -2.39
N ILE A 405 0.11 10.06 -2.28
CA ILE A 405 0.65 10.54 -1.01
C ILE A 405 -0.36 11.49 -0.33
N ARG A 406 -1.11 12.30 -1.08
CA ARG A 406 -2.12 13.21 -0.53
C ARG A 406 -3.36 12.51 0.01
N VAL A 407 -3.82 11.46 -0.67
CA VAL A 407 -5.09 10.80 -0.33
C VAL A 407 -4.89 9.77 0.79
N TYR A 408 -3.68 9.20 0.91
CA TYR A 408 -3.38 8.08 1.80
C TYR A 408 -2.09 8.26 2.61
N GLY A 409 -1.46 9.43 2.58
CA GLY A 409 -0.54 9.86 3.63
C GLY A 409 -1.31 10.04 4.96
N PRO A 410 -0.62 10.01 6.10
CA PRO A 410 -1.24 9.88 7.41
C PRO A 410 -2.21 11.01 7.78
#